data_AF-A0AAE9DPP8-F1
#
_entry.id   AF-A0AAE9DPP8-F1
#
_cell.length_a   1.000
_cell.length_b   1.000
_cell.length_c   1.000
_cell.angle_alpha   90.00
_cell.angle_beta   90.00
_cell.angle_gamma   90.00
#
_symmetry.space_group_name_H-M   'P 1'
#
loop_
_entity.id
_entity.type
_entity.pdbx_description
1 polymer ?
#
loop_
_entity_poly.entity_id
_entity_poly.type
_entity_poly.pdbx_seq_one_letter_code
_entity_poly.pdbx_strand_id
1 'polypeptide(L)'
;MCISKTISNSLHLLVYLAYNGPSALLYTQIGPEWLNRYLNQAIAYGLYCQGPLTQALITINRFLIVYFQPIIVPWYSKWITIGSLAFCWIIAFYFSSLIGFPESCLIKFSHQKLTWIHEECPYIIHFFLQSDFLFLVLPLGLFSNFMNIFIAINLFLLSKSQSLSNETSRQRRKTTIRLFIQNCFEDWIYVLDTVNSLFIRDSVNDGFVIFLVTLGSNLITQVADGFVMFMSNYHQSRKQRVSSATRVRYLNPLKPLN
;
A
#
# COMPACT_ATOMS: atom_id res chain seq x y z
N MET A 1 -6.47 -3.38 8.57
CA MET A 1 -5.48 -3.48 7.47
C MET A 1 -5.77 -2.48 6.35
N CYS A 2 -6.83 -2.61 5.55
CA CYS A 2 -7.11 -1.62 4.48
C CYS A 2 -7.23 -0.17 4.98
N ILE A 3 -7.88 0.05 6.14
CA ILE A 3 -7.94 1.38 6.78
C ILE A 3 -6.53 1.93 7.08
N SER A 4 -5.62 1.08 7.55
CA SER A 4 -4.23 1.47 7.83
C SER A 4 -3.53 1.96 6.57
N LYS A 5 -3.73 1.26 5.45
CA LYS A 5 -3.18 1.62 4.14
C LYS A 5 -3.77 2.94 3.66
N THR A 6 -5.10 3.10 3.73
CA THR A 6 -5.78 4.37 3.42
C THR A 6 -5.24 5.54 4.24
N ILE A 7 -5.03 5.37 5.55
CA ILE A 7 -4.45 6.42 6.40
C ILE A 7 -3.07 6.83 5.89
N SER A 8 -2.21 5.88 5.53
CA SER A 8 -0.89 6.19 4.98
C SER A 8 -0.97 6.95 3.67
N ASN A 9 -1.76 6.47 2.71
CA ASN A 9 -1.93 7.15 1.43
C ASN A 9 -2.49 8.58 1.63
N SER A 10 -3.46 8.74 2.54
CA SER A 10 -4.02 10.06 2.86
C SER A 10 -3.00 11.01 3.48
N LEU A 11 -2.17 10.53 4.42
CA LEU A 11 -1.09 11.34 5.00
C LEU A 11 -0.04 11.71 3.94
N HIS A 12 0.31 10.77 3.07
CA HIS A 12 1.25 10.99 1.97
C HIS A 12 0.73 12.08 1.02
N LEU A 13 -0.51 11.97 0.57
CA LEU A 13 -1.16 12.96 -0.29
C LEU A 13 -1.30 14.32 0.40
N LEU A 14 -1.60 14.33 1.71
CA LEU A 14 -1.73 15.56 2.49
C LEU A 14 -0.41 16.34 2.52
N VAL A 15 0.73 15.67 2.71
CA VAL A 15 2.04 16.33 2.70
C VAL A 15 2.35 16.93 1.32
N TYR A 16 2.07 16.20 0.25
CA TYR A 16 2.24 16.78 -1.09
C TYR A 16 1.32 17.98 -1.34
N LEU A 17 0.05 17.89 -0.95
CA LEU A 17 -0.94 18.94 -1.18
C LEU A 17 -0.71 20.18 -0.30
N ALA A 18 -0.36 19.99 0.96
CA ALA A 18 -0.26 21.07 1.95
C ALA A 18 1.15 21.66 2.07
N TYR A 19 2.19 20.90 1.69
CA TYR A 19 3.58 21.31 1.86
C TYR A 19 4.34 21.38 0.54
N ASN A 20 4.64 20.24 -0.12
CA ASN A 20 5.54 20.24 -1.28
C ASN A 20 4.96 20.97 -2.50
N GLY A 21 3.67 20.81 -2.79
CA GLY A 21 3.00 21.51 -3.89
C GLY A 21 3.02 23.03 -3.73
N PRO A 22 2.50 23.58 -2.61
CA PRO A 22 2.57 25.02 -2.35
C PRO A 22 3.99 25.57 -2.30
N SER A 23 4.92 24.84 -1.67
CA SER A 23 6.32 25.29 -1.54
C SER A 23 7.05 25.28 -2.89
N ALA A 24 6.73 24.34 -3.78
CA ALA A 24 7.23 24.32 -5.16
C ALA A 24 6.61 25.43 -6.01
N LEU A 25 5.30 25.68 -5.89
CA LEU A 25 4.61 26.74 -6.65
C LEU A 25 5.14 28.14 -6.30
N LEU A 26 5.43 28.37 -5.01
CA LEU A 26 5.93 29.64 -4.50
C LEU A 26 7.46 29.75 -4.53
N TYR A 27 8.18 28.69 -4.93
CA TYR A 27 9.64 28.59 -4.88
C TYR A 27 10.24 28.98 -3.52
N THR A 28 9.48 28.77 -2.44
CA THR A 28 9.84 29.22 -1.09
C THR A 28 9.57 28.14 -0.07
N GLN A 29 10.38 28.12 0.98
CA GLN A 29 10.21 27.19 2.08
C GLN A 29 9.12 27.66 3.04
N ILE A 30 8.14 26.80 3.29
CA ILE A 30 7.09 27.06 4.26
C ILE A 30 7.54 26.56 5.64
N GLY A 31 7.90 27.48 6.53
CA GLY A 31 8.30 27.14 7.90
C GLY A 31 9.77 26.70 8.03
N PRO A 32 10.12 26.08 9.18
CA PRO A 32 11.51 25.79 9.53
C PRO A 32 12.09 24.60 8.75
N GLU A 33 13.42 24.55 8.62
CA GLU A 33 14.13 23.51 7.86
C GLU A 33 13.89 22.09 8.38
N TRP A 34 13.76 21.91 9.70
CA TRP A 34 13.45 20.61 10.28
C TRP A 34 12.08 20.08 9.78
N LEU A 35 11.10 20.96 9.56
CA LEU A 35 9.79 20.57 9.05
C LEU A 35 9.90 20.05 7.62
N ASN A 36 10.68 20.75 6.76
CA ASN A 36 11.00 20.30 5.40
C ASN A 36 11.57 18.88 5.42
N ARG A 37 12.57 18.67 6.27
CA ARG A 37 13.30 17.40 6.39
C ARG A 37 12.42 16.25 6.83
N TYR A 38 11.69 16.41 7.93
CA TYR A 38 10.85 15.33 8.44
C TYR A 38 9.67 15.00 7.53
N LEU A 39 9.03 16.00 6.92
CA LEU A 39 7.94 15.76 5.98
C LEU A 39 8.42 15.02 4.73
N ASN A 40 9.56 15.44 4.16
CA ASN A 40 10.11 14.80 2.98
C ASN A 40 10.68 13.41 3.27
N GLN A 41 11.32 13.21 4.43
CA GLN A 41 11.75 11.89 4.86
C GLN A 41 10.55 10.94 5.06
N ALA A 42 9.47 11.43 5.69
CA ALA A 42 8.28 10.62 5.93
C ALA A 42 7.62 10.16 4.64
N ILE A 43 7.43 11.03 3.65
CA ILE A 43 6.82 10.65 2.37
C ILE A 43 7.75 9.83 1.49
N ALA A 44 9.06 10.09 1.48
CA ALA A 44 9.99 9.37 0.62
C ALA A 44 10.18 7.91 1.06
N TYR A 45 10.18 7.65 2.37
CA TYR A 45 10.51 6.33 2.89
C TYR A 45 9.48 5.78 3.85
N GLY A 46 9.14 6.50 4.91
CA GLY A 46 8.31 5.95 5.98
C GLY A 46 6.89 5.58 5.56
N LEU A 47 6.10 6.59 5.18
CA LEU A 47 4.73 6.43 4.67
C LEU A 47 4.70 5.64 3.36
N TYR A 48 5.73 5.78 2.54
CA TYR A 48 5.88 4.99 1.32
C TYR A 48 6.02 3.49 1.62
N CYS A 49 6.88 3.12 2.59
CA CYS A 49 7.12 1.74 3.02
C CYS A 49 5.91 1.11 3.72
N GLN A 50 5.08 1.92 4.40
CA GLN A 50 3.90 1.45 5.12
C GLN A 50 2.91 0.69 4.20
N GLY A 51 2.75 1.15 2.95
CA GLY A 51 1.86 0.56 1.95
C GLY A 51 2.23 -0.90 1.64
N PRO A 52 3.44 -1.16 1.09
CA PRO A 52 3.96 -2.50 0.83
C PRO A 52 3.99 -3.42 2.07
N LEU A 53 4.35 -2.89 3.25
CA LEU A 53 4.31 -3.67 4.50
C LEU A 53 2.89 -4.14 4.85
N THR A 54 1.92 -3.23 4.78
CA THR A 54 0.51 -3.57 5.05
C THR A 54 -0.04 -4.54 4.00
N GLN A 55 0.41 -4.41 2.74
CA GLN A 55 0.04 -5.28 1.64
C GLN A 55 0.53 -6.72 1.84
N ALA A 56 1.77 -6.89 2.31
CA ALA A 56 2.31 -8.18 2.69
C ALA A 56 1.49 -8.81 3.83
N LEU A 57 1.12 -8.04 4.87
CA LEU A 57 0.25 -8.51 5.95
C LEU A 57 -1.14 -8.96 5.45
N ILE A 58 -1.76 -8.21 4.53
CA ILE A 58 -3.05 -8.59 3.93
C ILE A 58 -2.93 -9.92 3.20
N THR A 59 -1.84 -10.10 2.45
CA THR A 59 -1.57 -11.34 1.70
C THR A 59 -1.33 -12.51 2.64
N ILE A 60 -0.51 -12.36 3.69
CA ILE A 60 -0.28 -13.39 4.71
C ILE A 60 -1.60 -13.79 5.37
N ASN A 61 -2.40 -12.81 5.81
CA ASN A 61 -3.68 -13.10 6.44
C ASN A 61 -4.62 -13.89 5.51
N ARG A 62 -4.65 -13.57 4.21
CA ARG A 62 -5.42 -14.34 3.22
C ARG A 62 -4.86 -15.74 3.02
N PHE A 63 -3.54 -15.88 2.94
CA PHE A 63 -2.87 -17.18 2.82
C PHE A 63 -3.28 -18.10 3.97
N LEU A 64 -3.21 -17.60 5.21
CA LEU A 64 -3.59 -18.35 6.40
C LEU A 64 -5.04 -18.84 6.35
N ILE A 65 -5.98 -17.97 5.95
CA ILE A 65 -7.41 -18.30 5.87
C ILE A 65 -7.68 -19.36 4.79
N VAL A 66 -7.04 -19.25 3.62
CA VAL A 66 -7.31 -20.14 2.48
C VAL A 66 -6.63 -21.50 2.66
N TYR A 67 -5.41 -21.53 3.21
CA TYR A 67 -4.63 -22.75 3.31
C TYR A 67 -5.01 -23.59 4.53
N PHE A 68 -5.19 -22.96 5.69
CA PHE A 68 -5.53 -23.68 6.92
C PHE A 68 -7.03 -23.86 7.13
N GLN A 69 -7.87 -23.17 6.37
CA GLN A 69 -9.34 -23.22 6.45
C GLN A 69 -9.87 -23.32 7.90
N PRO A 70 -9.49 -22.39 8.80
CA PRO A 70 -9.84 -22.53 10.21
C PRO A 70 -11.36 -22.55 10.38
N ILE A 71 -11.86 -23.61 11.01
CA ILE A 71 -13.31 -23.81 11.26
C ILE A 71 -13.85 -22.71 12.19
N ILE A 72 -13.01 -22.20 13.10
CA ILE A 72 -13.30 -21.10 14.01
C ILE A 72 -12.12 -20.14 13.96
N VAL A 73 -12.37 -18.86 13.66
CA VAL A 73 -11.34 -17.82 13.77
C VAL A 73 -11.11 -17.55 15.25
N PRO A 74 -9.89 -17.77 15.76
CA PRO A 74 -9.61 -17.57 17.17
C PRO A 74 -9.78 -16.10 17.56
N TRP A 75 -10.30 -15.85 18.77
CA TRP A 75 -10.55 -14.48 19.26
C TRP A 75 -9.27 -13.63 19.29
N TYR A 76 -8.11 -14.25 19.51
CA TYR A 76 -6.79 -13.61 19.53
C TYR A 76 -6.31 -13.14 18.15
N SER A 77 -6.92 -13.59 17.04
CA SER A 77 -6.55 -13.17 15.67
C SER A 77 -6.63 -11.65 15.48
N LYS A 78 -7.58 -10.99 16.15
CA LYS A 78 -7.71 -9.53 16.13
C LYS A 78 -6.49 -8.86 16.78
N TRP A 79 -6.06 -9.36 17.94
CA TRP A 79 -4.90 -8.83 18.66
C TRP A 79 -3.61 -9.05 17.89
N ILE A 80 -3.44 -10.21 17.25
CA ILE A 80 -2.31 -10.46 16.34
C ILE A 80 -2.30 -9.45 15.19
N THR A 81 -3.45 -9.23 14.53
CA THR A 81 -3.54 -8.26 13.43
C THR A 81 -3.20 -6.85 13.88
N ILE A 82 -3.68 -6.43 15.05
CA ILE A 82 -3.37 -5.11 15.63
C ILE A 82 -1.88 -5.01 15.96
N GLY A 83 -1.29 -6.04 16.58
CA GLY A 83 0.14 -6.10 16.89
C GLY A 83 1.02 -6.02 15.64
N SER A 84 0.68 -6.78 14.60
CA SER A 84 1.41 -6.72 13.31
C SER A 84 1.29 -5.36 12.64
N LEU A 85 0.11 -4.73 12.67
CA LEU A 85 -0.07 -3.38 12.13
C LEU A 85 0.72 -2.33 12.93
N ALA A 86 0.71 -2.42 14.26
CA ALA A 86 1.52 -1.54 15.11
C ALA A 86 3.01 -1.68 14.79
N PHE A 87 3.49 -2.91 14.59
CA PHE A 87 4.87 -3.16 14.18
C PHE A 87 5.20 -2.53 12.81
N CYS A 88 4.31 -2.65 11.82
CA CYS A 88 4.49 -1.96 10.52
C CYS A 88 4.56 -0.43 10.67
N TRP A 89 3.73 0.16 11.53
CA TRP A 89 3.77 1.60 11.80
C TRP A 89 5.03 2.02 12.55
N ILE A 90 5.56 1.19 13.45
CA ILE A 90 6.84 1.45 14.12
C ILE A 90 7.97 1.48 13.09
N ILE A 91 8.01 0.51 12.15
CA ILE A 91 8.99 0.51 11.06
C ILE A 91 8.84 1.77 10.19
N ALA A 92 7.62 2.11 9.78
CA ALA A 92 7.34 3.31 8.98
C ALA A 92 7.76 4.59 9.71
N PHE A 93 7.49 4.69 11.01
CA PHE A 93 7.90 5.81 11.85
C PHE A 93 9.42 5.91 11.98
N TYR A 94 10.11 4.78 12.17
CA TYR A 94 11.57 4.74 12.18
C TYR A 94 12.16 5.27 10.87
N PHE A 95 11.68 4.79 9.71
CA PHE A 95 12.15 5.31 8.42
C PHE A 95 11.75 6.76 8.13
N SER A 96 10.67 7.26 8.75
CA SER A 96 10.24 8.66 8.64
C SER A 96 11.11 9.62 9.45
N SER A 97 11.71 9.16 10.54
CA SER A 97 12.36 10.02 11.53
C SER A 97 13.86 9.77 11.70
N LEU A 98 14.33 8.57 11.33
CA LEU A 98 15.70 8.10 11.54
C LEU A 98 16.22 8.43 12.95
N ILE A 99 15.38 8.20 13.97
CA ILE A 99 15.75 8.46 15.36
C ILE A 99 17.08 7.77 15.68
N GLY A 100 18.01 8.55 16.26
CA GLY A 100 19.38 8.13 16.53
C GLY A 100 20.42 8.66 15.55
N PHE A 101 19.99 9.34 14.47
CA PHE A 101 20.87 9.95 13.47
C PHE A 101 20.72 11.47 13.40
N PRO A 102 21.75 12.19 12.93
CA PRO A 102 21.69 13.64 12.79
C PRO A 102 20.65 14.06 11.75
N GLU A 103 20.05 15.24 11.93
CA GLU A 103 19.05 15.79 10.99
C GLU A 103 19.58 16.00 9.57
N SER A 104 20.91 16.11 9.41
CA SER A 104 21.56 16.13 8.09
C SER A 104 21.30 14.85 7.29
N CYS A 105 21.01 13.73 7.93
CA CYS A 105 20.67 12.48 7.25
C CYS A 105 19.27 12.45 6.63
N LEU A 106 18.40 13.39 7.02
CA LEU A 106 17.04 13.47 6.50
C LEU A 106 17.04 14.10 5.12
N ILE A 107 16.21 13.57 4.22
CA ILE A 107 15.99 14.19 2.93
C ILE A 107 15.32 15.54 3.09
N LYS A 108 15.83 16.56 2.40
CA LYS A 108 15.13 17.83 2.22
C LYS A 108 14.72 18.06 0.77
N PHE A 109 13.61 18.75 0.59
CA PHE A 109 13.22 19.26 -0.72
C PHE A 109 13.81 20.65 -0.95
N SER A 110 14.50 20.84 -2.08
CA SER A 110 15.05 22.13 -2.48
C SER A 110 14.10 22.84 -3.44
N HIS A 111 13.51 23.93 -2.97
CA HIS A 111 12.54 24.72 -3.74
C HIS A 111 13.16 25.43 -4.95
N GLN A 112 14.43 25.81 -4.88
CA GLN A 112 15.13 26.49 -5.99
C GLN A 112 15.53 25.51 -7.10
N LYS A 113 15.97 24.31 -6.72
CA LYS A 113 16.39 23.26 -7.67
C LYS A 113 15.25 22.30 -8.03
N LEU A 114 14.07 22.46 -7.40
CA LEU A 114 12.91 21.59 -7.50
C LEU A 114 13.27 20.09 -7.37
N THR A 115 14.20 19.75 -6.49
CA THR A 115 14.65 18.36 -6.33
C THR A 115 14.93 18.04 -4.88
N TRP A 116 14.90 16.75 -4.55
CA TRP A 116 15.27 16.25 -3.24
C TRP A 116 16.78 16.18 -3.13
N ILE A 117 17.32 16.79 -2.08
CA ILE A 117 18.75 16.82 -1.80
C ILE A 117 19.02 15.87 -0.64
N HIS A 118 19.93 14.94 -0.88
CA HIS A 118 20.55 14.11 0.14
C HIS A 118 21.84 14.79 0.59
N GLU A 119 21.94 15.10 1.87
CA GLU A 119 23.19 15.60 2.45
C GLU A 119 24.06 14.44 2.92
N GLU A 120 25.32 14.75 3.25
CA GLU A 120 26.27 13.76 3.72
C GLU A 120 25.79 13.13 5.03
N CYS A 121 25.67 11.81 4.99
CA CYS A 121 25.20 10.96 6.07
C CYS A 121 26.07 9.69 6.10
N PRO A 122 26.21 8.98 7.24
CA PRO A 122 26.98 7.74 7.27
C PRO A 122 26.60 6.80 6.13
N TYR A 123 27.63 6.23 5.47
CA TYR A 123 27.49 5.41 4.27
C TYR A 123 26.38 4.36 4.39
N ILE A 124 26.24 3.74 5.56
CA ILE A 124 25.22 2.73 5.86
C ILE A 124 23.80 3.26 5.57
N ILE A 125 23.46 4.47 6.02
CA ILE A 125 22.12 5.02 5.83
C ILE A 125 21.90 5.42 4.38
N HIS A 126 22.88 6.10 3.79
CA HIS A 126 22.82 6.50 2.39
C HIS A 126 22.62 5.27 1.50
N PHE A 127 23.33 4.18 1.78
CA PHE A 127 23.16 2.90 1.11
C PHE A 127 21.73 2.34 1.30
N PHE A 128 21.25 2.22 2.54
CA PHE A 128 19.91 1.69 2.83
C PHE A 128 18.75 2.49 2.21
N LEU A 129 18.85 3.82 2.23
CA LEU A 129 17.75 4.70 1.79
C LEU A 129 17.82 5.04 0.29
N GLN A 130 19.01 5.23 -0.28
CA GLN A 130 19.16 5.78 -1.62
C GLN A 130 19.48 4.74 -2.69
N SER A 131 20.16 3.66 -2.31
CA SER A 131 20.49 2.51 -3.17
C SER A 131 19.54 1.32 -2.91
N ASP A 132 19.19 1.08 -1.65
CA ASP A 132 18.57 -0.18 -1.22
C ASP A 132 17.10 -0.12 -0.83
N PHE A 133 16.45 1.03 -0.97
CA PHE A 133 15.00 1.07 -0.73
C PHE A 133 14.24 0.17 -1.73
N LEU A 134 14.77 0.00 -2.95
CA LEU A 134 14.30 -1.02 -3.90
C LEU A 134 14.51 -2.44 -3.35
N PHE A 135 15.62 -2.72 -2.67
CA PHE A 135 15.87 -4.01 -1.99
C PHE A 135 14.91 -4.26 -0.81
N LEU A 136 14.19 -3.24 -0.32
CA LEU A 136 13.09 -3.43 0.63
C LEU A 136 11.75 -3.68 -0.07
N VAL A 137 11.39 -2.84 -1.04
CA VAL A 137 10.08 -2.89 -1.71
C VAL A 137 9.97 -4.09 -2.66
N LEU A 138 11.03 -4.42 -3.40
CA LEU A 138 11.03 -5.51 -4.38
C LEU A 138 10.83 -6.89 -3.72
N PRO A 139 11.55 -7.29 -2.66
CA PRO A 139 11.29 -8.57 -2.00
C PRO A 139 9.90 -8.64 -1.37
N LEU A 140 9.37 -7.54 -0.82
CA LEU A 140 8.00 -7.51 -0.30
C LEU A 140 6.97 -7.74 -1.41
N GLY A 141 7.15 -7.09 -2.57
CA GLY A 141 6.32 -7.29 -3.75
C GLY A 141 6.42 -8.71 -4.30
N LEU A 142 7.63 -9.26 -4.44
CA LEU A 142 7.84 -10.64 -4.86
C LEU A 142 7.19 -11.62 -3.90
N PHE A 143 7.45 -11.49 -2.59
CA PHE A 143 6.88 -12.35 -1.56
C PHE A 143 5.35 -12.34 -1.58
N SER A 144 4.74 -11.15 -1.65
CA SER A 144 3.29 -10.99 -1.71
C SER A 144 2.72 -11.63 -2.98
N ASN A 145 3.34 -11.44 -4.13
CA ASN A 145 2.91 -12.07 -5.37
C ASN A 145 3.04 -13.60 -5.35
N PHE A 146 4.15 -14.15 -4.84
CA PHE A 146 4.32 -15.60 -4.68
C PHE A 146 3.23 -16.20 -3.81
N MET A 147 2.97 -15.61 -2.63
CA MET A 147 1.89 -16.05 -1.74
C MET A 147 0.51 -15.97 -2.43
N ASN A 148 0.25 -14.89 -3.16
CA ASN A 148 -0.98 -14.69 -3.90
C ASN A 148 -1.14 -15.76 -5.02
N ILE A 149 -0.06 -16.20 -5.69
CA ILE A 149 -0.09 -17.31 -6.65
C ILE A 149 -0.43 -18.62 -5.95
N PHE A 150 0.20 -18.93 -4.80
CA PHE A 150 -0.12 -20.14 -4.03
C PHE A 150 -1.59 -20.19 -3.62
N ILE A 151 -2.17 -19.07 -3.19
CA ILE A 151 -3.60 -18.94 -2.88
C ILE A 151 -4.45 -19.27 -4.11
N ALA A 152 -4.10 -18.73 -5.29
CA ALA A 152 -4.83 -18.96 -6.52
C ALA A 152 -4.77 -20.44 -6.96
N ILE A 153 -3.60 -21.07 -6.87
CA ILE A 153 -3.39 -22.50 -7.17
C ILE A 153 -4.22 -23.38 -6.22
N ASN A 154 -4.13 -23.16 -4.90
CA ASN A 154 -4.87 -23.96 -3.93
C ASN A 154 -6.38 -23.90 -4.17
N LEU A 155 -6.92 -22.71 -4.44
CA LEU A 155 -8.34 -22.56 -4.78
C LEU A 155 -8.73 -23.23 -6.10
N PHE A 156 -7.82 -23.26 -7.08
CA PHE A 156 -8.04 -24.00 -8.31
C PHE A 156 -8.11 -25.52 -8.06
N LEU A 157 -7.18 -26.06 -7.28
CA LEU A 157 -7.12 -27.48 -6.92
C LEU A 157 -8.34 -27.91 -6.10
N LEU A 158 -8.75 -27.12 -5.11
CA LEU A 158 -9.98 -27.36 -4.33
C LEU A 158 -11.24 -27.35 -5.20
N SER A 159 -11.27 -26.54 -6.27
CA SER A 159 -12.40 -26.53 -7.20
C SER A 159 -12.47 -27.76 -8.10
N LYS A 160 -11.35 -28.44 -8.35
CA LYS A 160 -11.30 -29.66 -9.16
C LYS A 160 -11.75 -30.89 -8.38
N SER A 161 -11.53 -30.91 -7.06
CA SER A 161 -11.97 -31.98 -6.16
C SER A 161 -13.45 -31.87 -5.76
N GLN A 162 -14.00 -30.66 -5.72
CA GLN A 162 -15.44 -30.43 -5.53
C GLN A 162 -16.19 -30.43 -6.86
N SER A 163 -16.38 -31.61 -7.46
CA SER A 163 -17.06 -31.77 -8.76
C SER A 163 -18.59 -31.54 -8.74
N LEU A 164 -19.18 -31.14 -7.61
CA LEU A 164 -20.60 -30.81 -7.52
C LEU A 164 -20.84 -29.45 -6.85
N SER A 165 -21.32 -28.51 -7.68
CA SER A 165 -22.31 -27.47 -7.38
C SER A 165 -22.22 -26.77 -6.02
N ASN A 166 -21.45 -25.69 -5.95
CA ASN A 166 -21.76 -24.62 -5.00
C ASN A 166 -21.42 -23.28 -5.66
N GLU A 167 -22.44 -22.50 -6.04
CA GLU A 167 -22.26 -21.13 -6.56
C GLU A 167 -21.39 -20.26 -5.62
N THR A 168 -21.45 -20.56 -4.33
CA THR A 168 -20.60 -19.99 -3.27
C THR A 168 -19.11 -20.26 -3.45
N SER A 169 -18.68 -21.46 -3.87
CA SER A 169 -17.25 -21.75 -4.11
C SER A 169 -16.75 -21.04 -5.36
N ARG A 170 -17.57 -21.02 -6.43
CA ARG A 170 -17.29 -20.29 -7.67
C ARG A 170 -17.19 -18.78 -7.45
N GLN A 171 -18.08 -18.22 -6.63
CA GLN A 171 -18.08 -16.80 -6.27
C GLN A 171 -16.90 -16.42 -5.39
N ARG A 172 -16.52 -17.29 -4.42
CA ARG A 172 -15.30 -17.12 -3.62
C ARG A 172 -14.06 -17.09 -4.53
N ARG A 173 -13.93 -18.04 -5.47
CA ARG A 173 -12.83 -18.09 -6.45
C ARG A 173 -12.75 -16.82 -7.30
N LYS A 174 -13.85 -16.37 -7.90
CA LYS A 174 -13.88 -15.11 -8.68
C LYS A 174 -13.45 -13.91 -7.86
N THR A 175 -13.86 -13.86 -6.60
CA THR A 175 -13.47 -12.78 -5.68
C THR A 175 -11.98 -12.85 -5.37
N THR A 176 -11.45 -14.04 -5.06
CA THR A 176 -10.02 -14.19 -4.79
C THR A 176 -9.15 -13.91 -6.00
N ILE A 177 -9.52 -14.33 -7.22
CA ILE A 177 -8.78 -14.00 -8.44
C ILE A 177 -8.76 -12.49 -8.68
N ARG A 178 -9.90 -11.80 -8.48
CA ARG A 178 -9.93 -10.34 -8.59
C ARG A 178 -9.01 -9.67 -7.57
N LEU A 179 -9.05 -10.15 -6.33
CA LEU A 179 -8.21 -9.65 -5.25
C LEU A 179 -6.72 -9.95 -5.48
N PHE A 180 -6.39 -11.09 -6.13
CA PHE A 180 -5.05 -11.44 -6.60
C PHE A 180 -4.57 -10.42 -7.64
N ILE A 181 -5.38 -10.16 -8.67
CA ILE A 181 -5.04 -9.20 -9.73
C ILE A 181 -4.82 -7.81 -9.14
N GLN A 182 -5.72 -7.37 -8.27
CA GLN A 182 -5.58 -6.13 -7.52
C GLN A 182 -4.25 -6.08 -6.76
N ASN A 183 -3.95 -7.11 -5.96
CA ASN A 183 -2.75 -7.12 -5.14
C ASN A 183 -1.49 -7.06 -6.02
N CYS A 184 -1.49 -7.75 -7.16
CA CYS A 184 -0.41 -7.73 -8.14
C CYS A 184 -0.18 -6.31 -8.67
N PHE A 185 -1.23 -5.63 -9.14
CA PHE A 185 -1.12 -4.24 -9.59
C PHE A 185 -0.63 -3.30 -8.48
N GLU A 186 -1.16 -3.45 -7.27
CA GLU A 186 -0.75 -2.65 -6.11
C GLU A 186 0.69 -2.95 -5.66
N ASP A 187 1.23 -4.15 -5.83
CA ASP A 187 2.63 -4.46 -5.49
C ASP A 187 3.58 -3.90 -6.56
N TRP A 188 3.25 -4.07 -7.84
CA TRP A 188 4.11 -3.63 -8.94
C TRP A 188 4.13 -2.12 -9.13
N ILE A 189 3.06 -1.40 -8.79
CA ILE A 189 3.04 0.05 -8.93
C ILE A 189 4.11 0.73 -8.05
N TYR A 190 4.30 0.27 -6.81
CA TYR A 190 5.36 0.78 -5.92
C TYR A 190 6.76 0.41 -6.42
N VAL A 191 6.94 -0.81 -6.95
CA VAL A 191 8.24 -1.21 -7.53
C VAL A 191 8.57 -0.36 -8.75
N LEU A 192 7.63 -0.20 -9.68
CA LEU A 192 7.81 0.59 -10.89
C LEU A 192 8.07 2.06 -10.58
N ASP A 193 7.36 2.61 -9.61
CA ASP A 193 7.53 3.99 -9.16
C ASP A 193 8.91 4.23 -8.50
N THR A 194 9.39 3.27 -7.70
CA THR A 194 10.75 3.31 -7.14
C THR A 194 11.81 3.21 -8.25
N VAL A 195 11.66 2.28 -9.20
CA VAL A 195 12.58 2.14 -10.35
C VAL A 195 12.57 3.39 -11.23
N ASN A 196 11.40 3.96 -11.49
CA ASN A 196 11.25 5.20 -12.26
C ASN A 196 11.98 6.35 -11.57
N SER A 197 11.79 6.51 -10.25
CA SER A 197 12.45 7.56 -9.47
C SER A 197 13.98 7.42 -9.48
N LEU A 198 14.51 6.19 -9.36
CA LEU A 198 15.95 5.93 -9.47
C LEU A 198 16.48 6.25 -10.87
N PHE A 199 15.79 5.78 -11.91
CA PHE A 199 16.22 5.99 -13.29
C PHE A 199 16.22 7.48 -13.68
N ILE A 200 15.18 8.22 -13.31
CA ILE A 200 15.06 9.65 -13.62
C ILE A 200 16.12 10.46 -12.89
N ARG A 201 16.39 10.14 -11.63
CA ARG A 201 17.45 10.79 -10.84
C ARG A 201 18.82 10.63 -11.49
N ASP A 202 19.13 9.44 -12.02
CA ASP A 202 20.47 9.14 -12.55
C ASP A 202 20.62 9.57 -14.02
N SER A 203 19.51 9.70 -14.76
CA SER A 203 19.53 9.98 -16.22
C SER A 203 19.24 11.43 -16.60
N VAL A 204 18.58 12.21 -15.74
CA VAL A 204 18.10 13.56 -16.05
C VAL A 204 18.81 14.59 -15.16
N ASN A 205 19.28 15.69 -15.75
CA ASN A 205 19.96 16.78 -15.01
C ASN A 205 19.08 18.02 -14.82
N ASP A 206 17.83 18.00 -15.31
CA ASP A 206 16.86 19.08 -15.15
C ASP A 206 15.96 18.81 -13.92
N GLY A 207 16.10 19.65 -12.91
CA GLY A 207 15.34 19.56 -11.66
C GLY A 207 13.83 19.71 -11.84
N PHE A 208 13.36 20.50 -12.80
CA PHE A 208 11.93 20.64 -13.07
C PHE A 208 11.34 19.36 -13.66
N VAL A 209 12.08 18.69 -14.53
CA VAL A 209 11.67 17.39 -15.10
C VAL A 209 11.69 16.31 -14.03
N ILE A 210 12.74 16.25 -13.22
CA ILE A 210 12.82 15.33 -12.07
C ILE A 210 11.63 15.56 -11.13
N PHE A 211 11.32 16.81 -10.81
CA PHE A 211 10.17 17.18 -9.97
C PHE A 211 8.87 16.66 -10.55
N LEU A 212 8.55 17.01 -11.80
CA LEU A 212 7.27 16.72 -12.42
C LEU A 212 7.06 15.21 -12.54
N VAL A 213 8.09 14.47 -12.95
CA VAL A 213 8.01 13.02 -13.10
C VAL A 213 7.94 12.33 -11.75
N THR A 214 8.79 12.69 -10.79
CA THR A 214 8.86 12.02 -9.47
C THR A 214 7.64 12.35 -8.61
N LEU A 215 7.25 13.63 -8.52
CA LEU A 215 6.05 14.05 -7.80
C LEU A 215 4.79 13.50 -8.46
N GLY A 216 4.71 13.58 -9.79
CA GLY A 216 3.59 13.03 -10.55
C GLY A 216 3.45 11.52 -10.34
N SER A 217 4.54 10.78 -10.46
CA SER A 217 4.58 9.32 -10.26
C SER A 217 4.21 8.95 -8.83
N ASN A 218 4.79 9.60 -7.81
CA ASN A 218 4.46 9.34 -6.40
C ASN A 218 2.99 9.60 -6.09
N LEU A 219 2.43 10.72 -6.57
CA LEU A 219 1.02 11.05 -6.37
C LEU A 219 0.10 10.04 -7.06
N ILE A 220 0.37 9.73 -8.33
CA ILE A 220 -0.41 8.77 -9.12
C ILE A 220 -0.39 7.40 -8.44
N THR A 221 0.76 6.97 -7.92
CA THR A 221 0.90 5.70 -7.20
C THR A 221 -0.05 5.61 -6.01
N GLN A 222 -0.08 6.64 -5.15
CA GLN A 222 -0.94 6.68 -3.97
C GLN A 222 -2.44 6.75 -4.33
N VAL A 223 -2.78 7.52 -5.37
CA VAL A 223 -4.16 7.65 -5.87
C VAL A 223 -4.64 6.35 -6.51
N ALA A 224 -3.82 5.73 -7.37
CA ALA A 224 -4.14 4.49 -8.05
C ALA A 224 -4.34 3.34 -7.04
N ASP A 225 -3.45 3.22 -6.06
CA ASP A 225 -3.58 2.25 -4.97
C ASP A 225 -4.88 2.46 -4.16
N GLY A 226 -5.16 3.72 -3.78
CA GLY A 226 -6.43 4.08 -3.11
C GLY A 226 -7.67 3.77 -3.94
N PHE A 227 -7.62 4.05 -5.24
CA PHE A 227 -8.70 3.80 -6.19
C PHE A 227 -8.98 2.30 -6.36
N VAL A 228 -7.94 1.49 -6.51
CA VAL A 228 -8.06 0.03 -6.63
C VAL A 228 -8.69 -0.56 -5.36
N MET A 229 -8.26 -0.12 -4.17
CA MET A 229 -8.90 -0.50 -2.91
C MET A 229 -10.37 -0.10 -2.84
N PHE A 230 -10.71 1.13 -3.21
CA PHE A 230 -12.08 1.63 -3.22
C PHE A 230 -12.98 0.81 -4.14
N MET A 231 -12.55 0.57 -5.38
CA MET A 231 -13.32 -0.17 -6.37
C MET A 231 -13.60 -1.62 -5.95
N SER A 232 -12.63 -2.27 -5.30
CA SER A 232 -12.82 -3.63 -4.79
C SER A 232 -13.73 -3.69 -3.57
N ASN A 233 -13.59 -2.77 -2.62
CA ASN A 233 -14.46 -2.70 -1.44
C ASN A 233 -15.90 -2.32 -1.82
N TYR A 234 -16.09 -1.38 -2.75
CA TYR A 234 -17.40 -0.97 -3.23
C TYR A 234 -18.13 -2.14 -3.89
N HIS A 235 -17.44 -2.88 -4.75
CA HIS A 235 -18.02 -4.03 -5.44
C HIS A 235 -18.39 -5.18 -4.48
N GLN A 236 -17.59 -5.39 -3.43
CA GLN A 236 -17.86 -6.40 -2.40
C GLN A 236 -19.05 -6.00 -1.51
N SER A 237 -19.13 -4.74 -1.11
CA SER A 237 -20.24 -4.17 -0.34
C SER A 237 -21.56 -4.23 -1.12
N ARG A 238 -21.52 -3.90 -2.42
CA ARG A 238 -22.70 -3.99 -3.31
C ARG A 238 -23.21 -5.42 -3.43
N LYS A 239 -22.31 -6.40 -3.60
CA LYS A 239 -22.68 -7.84 -3.63
C LYS A 239 -23.29 -8.31 -2.31
N GLN A 240 -22.75 -7.90 -1.17
CA GLN A 240 -23.29 -8.25 0.15
C GLN A 240 -24.69 -7.66 0.38
N ARG A 241 -24.91 -6.39 0.00
CA ARG A 241 -26.23 -5.74 0.08
C ARG A 241 -27.26 -6.44 -0.80
N VAL A 242 -26.91 -6.77 -2.04
CA VAL A 242 -27.80 -7.52 -2.95
C VAL A 242 -28.13 -8.90 -2.37
N SER A 243 -27.12 -9.65 -1.88
CA SER A 243 -27.36 -10.96 -1.26
C SER A 243 -28.25 -10.89 -0.01
N SER A 244 -28.08 -9.85 0.82
CA SER A 244 -28.89 -9.63 2.01
C SER A 244 -30.33 -9.27 1.65
N ALA A 245 -30.53 -8.39 0.64
CA ALA A 245 -31.85 -8.04 0.13
C ALA A 245 -32.58 -9.24 -0.49
N THR A 246 -31.87 -10.09 -1.24
CA THR A 246 -32.43 -11.34 -1.78
C THR A 246 -32.81 -12.31 -0.65
N ARG A 247 -31.97 -12.47 0.38
CA ARG A 247 -32.28 -13.33 1.54
C ARG A 247 -33.51 -12.85 2.33
N VAL A 248 -33.66 -11.53 2.53
CA VAL A 248 -34.86 -10.94 3.15
C VAL A 248 -36.11 -11.20 2.29
N ARG A 249 -35.98 -11.15 0.97
CA ARG A 249 -37.10 -11.43 0.05
C ARG A 249 -37.53 -12.91 0.07
N TYR A 250 -36.59 -13.85 0.27
CA TYR A 250 -36.89 -15.28 0.47
C TYR A 250 -37.42 -15.63 1.87
N LEU A 251 -37.15 -14.80 2.88
CA LEU A 251 -37.70 -14.94 4.24
C LEU A 251 -39.07 -14.27 4.39
N ASN A 252 -39.50 -13.46 3.41
CA ASN A 252 -40.83 -12.86 3.32
C ASN A 252 -41.72 -13.46 2.20
N PRO A 253 -41.93 -14.78 2.07
CA PRO A 253 -42.94 -15.32 1.16
C PRO A 253 -44.35 -15.32 1.78
N LEU A 254 -44.54 -14.88 3.02
CA LEU A 254 -45.84 -14.84 3.68
C LEU A 254 -46.42 -13.42 3.69
N LYS A 255 -47.09 -13.04 2.61
CA LYS A 255 -48.25 -12.15 2.69
C LYS A 255 -49.48 -13.00 2.36
N PRO A 256 -50.49 -13.04 3.25
CA PRO A 256 -51.57 -14.02 3.19
C PRO A 256 -52.47 -13.77 1.96
N LEU A 257 -52.99 -14.86 1.39
CA LEU A 257 -54.20 -14.79 0.58
C LEU A 257 -55.31 -14.21 1.45
N ASN A 258 -55.85 -13.07 1.04
CA ASN A 258 -57.22 -12.66 1.27
C ASN A 258 -57.83 -12.34 -0.09
#